data_AF-A0A2V8BDD1-F1
#
_entry.id   AF-A0A2V8BDD1-F1
#
_cell.length_a   1.000
_cell.length_b   1.000
_cell.length_c   1.000
_cell.angle_alpha   90.00
_cell.angle_beta   90.00
_cell.angle_gamma   90.00
#
_symmetry.space_group_name_H-M   'P 1'
#
loop_
_entity.id
_entity.type
_entity.pdbx_description
1 polymer ?
#
loop_
_entity_poly.entity_id
_entity_poly.type
_entity_poly.pdbx_seq_one_letter_code
_entity_poly.pdbx_strand_id
1 'polypeptide(L)'
;MLTVNTDVGHSLKREGIMRRSLLAPIVLAGVVAFCEFPTDAAQGNAPNRPSATRTSTRPSPKDRFVGTWKLVDTEQRNARGELVPPASAASGNPNRTGYIIYDPTGYMAVSIMPVGRTKYVGAQPTDDEAKAAITGYAAYFGTFSVNEAEGIVTHHLQGSLNPGMAPDQKRFFEFSGKRLSLKPPRASNGNQSRLTWERIPDLPNPTAEHRRFFGFFKLVSNERRNEKGELVLT
;
A
#
# COMPACT_ATOMS: atom_id res chain seq x y z
N MET A 1 21.42 -9.39 -66.94
CA MET A 1 20.10 -9.93 -67.32
C MET A 1 19.07 -9.23 -66.44
N LEU A 2 18.32 -8.32 -67.07
CA LEU A 2 17.18 -7.49 -66.62
C LEU A 2 17.17 -6.80 -65.23
N THR A 3 17.45 -5.50 -65.28
CA THR A 3 16.78 -4.37 -64.60
C THR A 3 15.25 -4.42 -64.83
N VAL A 4 14.37 -3.84 -64.00
CA VAL A 4 13.93 -2.43 -64.08
C VAL A 4 13.06 -2.07 -62.86
N ASN A 5 13.34 -0.87 -62.35
CA ASN A 5 12.65 -0.04 -61.37
C ASN A 5 11.33 0.53 -61.94
N THR A 6 10.32 0.82 -61.12
CA THR A 6 9.55 2.07 -61.27
C THR A 6 8.79 2.44 -60.01
N ASP A 7 9.01 3.70 -59.64
CA ASP A 7 8.48 4.53 -58.57
C ASP A 7 7.13 5.17 -58.99
N VAL A 8 6.62 6.05 -58.11
CA VAL A 8 5.56 7.07 -58.28
C VAL A 8 4.14 6.56 -58.02
N GLY A 9 3.35 7.04 -57.06
CA GLY A 9 3.35 8.32 -56.34
C GLY A 9 2.02 9.03 -56.62
N HIS A 10 1.21 9.33 -55.60
CA HIS A 10 0.35 10.53 -55.64
C HIS A 10 -0.15 10.97 -54.26
N SER A 11 0.24 12.21 -53.95
CA SER A 11 -0.32 13.14 -52.97
C SER A 11 -1.75 13.55 -53.35
N LEU A 12 -2.60 13.90 -52.37
CA LEU A 12 -3.23 15.23 -52.24
C LEU A 12 -4.18 15.37 -51.01
N LYS A 13 -3.84 16.36 -50.17
CA LYS A 13 -4.61 17.45 -49.49
C LYS A 13 -5.98 17.23 -48.79
N ARG A 14 -6.02 17.83 -47.57
CA ARG A 14 -6.99 18.79 -46.94
C ARG A 14 -8.49 18.41 -46.96
N GLU A 15 -9.27 18.56 -45.89
CA GLU A 15 -9.72 19.81 -45.27
C GLU A 15 -10.40 19.51 -43.91
N GLY A 16 -10.35 20.47 -42.98
CA GLY A 16 -11.04 20.36 -41.70
C GLY A 16 -12.47 20.89 -41.74
N ILE A 17 -13.33 20.40 -40.86
CA ILE A 17 -14.58 21.06 -40.48
C ILE A 17 -14.73 20.98 -38.95
N MET A 18 -14.52 22.13 -38.31
CA MET A 18 -15.15 22.46 -37.04
C MET A 18 -16.65 22.61 -37.28
N ARG A 19 -17.50 22.01 -36.44
CA ARG A 19 -18.86 22.51 -36.20
C ARG A 19 -19.03 22.81 -34.71
N ARG A 20 -18.86 24.10 -34.40
CA ARG A 20 -19.53 24.81 -33.30
C ARG A 20 -21.03 24.84 -33.57
N SER A 21 -21.84 24.88 -32.49
CA SER A 21 -23.16 25.54 -32.33
C SER A 21 -24.10 24.64 -31.50
N LEU A 22 -24.91 25.09 -30.54
CA LEU A 22 -25.24 26.42 -30.02
C LEU A 22 -25.90 26.19 -28.64
N LEU A 23 -25.48 26.99 -27.65
CA LEU A 23 -26.23 27.22 -26.40
C LEU A 23 -27.49 28.04 -26.73
N ALA A 24 -28.65 27.64 -26.21
CA ALA A 24 -29.86 28.46 -26.20
C ALA A 24 -30.03 29.09 -24.80
N PRO A 25 -30.27 30.41 -24.68
CA PRO A 25 -30.62 31.02 -23.41
C PRO A 25 -32.13 30.98 -23.20
N ILE A 26 -32.58 30.55 -22.03
CA ILE A 26 -33.93 30.85 -21.55
C ILE A 26 -33.80 31.89 -20.46
N VAL A 27 -34.22 33.12 -20.79
CA VAL A 27 -34.53 34.19 -19.85
C VAL A 27 -36.02 34.08 -19.55
N LEU A 28 -36.39 34.03 -18.27
CA LEU A 28 -37.68 34.55 -17.83
C LEU A 28 -37.55 35.16 -16.42
N ALA A 29 -37.99 36.42 -16.33
CA ALA A 29 -38.30 37.19 -15.13
C ALA A 29 -39.24 36.40 -14.20
N GLY A 30 -39.36 36.65 -12.90
CA GLY A 30 -39.01 37.76 -12.02
C GLY A 30 -39.88 37.62 -10.77
N VAL A 31 -39.91 38.67 -9.95
CA VAL A 31 -40.68 38.85 -8.69
C VAL A 31 -39.92 38.44 -7.43
N VAL A 32 -39.27 39.44 -6.83
CA VAL A 32 -38.90 39.51 -5.42
C VAL A 32 -40.17 39.89 -4.66
N ALA A 33 -40.76 38.94 -3.95
CA ALA A 33 -41.81 39.23 -2.97
C ALA A 33 -41.14 39.43 -1.59
N PHE A 34 -41.14 40.67 -1.11
CA PHE A 34 -40.92 40.98 0.29
C PHE A 34 -42.17 40.53 1.06
N CYS A 35 -42.06 39.48 1.86
CA CYS A 35 -43.02 39.19 2.91
C CYS A 35 -42.35 39.44 4.26
N GLU A 36 -42.87 40.47 4.93
CA GLU A 36 -42.55 40.87 6.28
C GLU A 36 -42.89 39.74 7.27
N PHE A 37 -42.04 39.55 8.28
CA PHE A 37 -42.23 38.57 9.35
C PHE A 37 -43.31 39.06 10.33
N PRO A 38 -44.42 38.33 10.56
CA PRO A 38 -45.18 38.53 11.77
C PRO A 38 -44.39 37.96 12.95
N THR A 39 -44.06 38.83 13.90
CA THR A 39 -43.55 38.43 15.22
C THR A 39 -44.74 37.93 16.02
N ASP A 40 -44.92 36.61 16.08
CA ASP A 40 -45.93 36.01 16.97
C ASP A 40 -45.23 35.25 18.09
N ALA A 41 -45.44 35.74 19.31
CA ALA A 41 -44.97 35.17 20.54
C ALA A 41 -45.85 33.97 20.89
N ALA A 42 -45.38 32.76 20.57
CA ALA A 42 -46.00 31.52 21.03
C ALA A 42 -44.95 30.61 21.65
N GLN A 43 -45.03 30.46 22.98
CA GLN A 43 -44.43 29.35 23.71
C GLN A 43 -45.02 28.04 23.18
N GLY A 44 -44.20 27.26 22.47
CA GLY A 44 -44.56 25.94 21.95
C GLY A 44 -43.38 24.99 22.13
N ASN A 45 -43.64 23.85 22.79
CA ASN A 45 -42.71 22.77 23.07
C ASN A 45 -41.76 22.46 21.90
N ALA A 46 -40.45 22.57 22.15
CA ALA A 46 -39.43 22.11 21.21
C ALA A 46 -39.56 20.58 21.01
N PRO A 47 -39.69 20.08 19.78
CA PRO A 47 -39.64 18.65 19.53
C PRO A 47 -38.24 18.12 19.86
N ASN A 48 -38.24 17.03 20.63
CA ASN A 48 -37.07 16.31 21.11
C ASN A 48 -36.12 15.99 19.94
N ARG A 49 -35.00 16.73 19.84
CA ARG A 49 -33.94 16.44 18.87
C ARG A 49 -33.37 15.07 19.26
N PRO A 50 -33.40 14.05 18.39
CA PRO A 50 -32.74 12.79 18.71
C PRO A 50 -31.28 13.10 18.99
N SER A 51 -30.87 12.84 20.23
CA SER A 51 -29.48 12.90 20.64
C SER A 51 -28.71 12.03 19.65
N ALA A 52 -27.78 12.63 18.91
CA ALA A 52 -26.88 11.90 18.05
C ALA A 52 -26.10 10.95 18.96
N THR A 53 -26.54 9.69 19.00
CA THR A 53 -25.78 8.60 19.58
C THR A 53 -24.46 8.59 18.84
N ARG A 54 -23.40 9.08 19.48
CA ARG A 54 -22.02 8.78 19.06
C ARG A 54 -21.88 7.29 19.24
N THR A 55 -22.22 6.53 18.20
CA THR A 55 -21.83 5.14 18.09
C THR A 55 -20.32 5.14 18.22
N SER A 56 -19.81 4.74 19.39
CA SER A 56 -18.40 4.42 19.54
C SER A 56 -18.17 3.15 18.72
N THR A 57 -17.98 3.31 17.42
CA THR A 57 -17.61 2.22 16.54
C THR A 57 -16.30 1.68 17.08
N ARG A 58 -16.34 0.48 17.67
CA ARG A 58 -15.11 -0.26 17.97
C ARG A 58 -14.34 -0.32 16.64
N PRO A 59 -13.05 0.05 16.59
CA PRO A 59 -12.27 -0.04 15.37
C PRO A 59 -12.44 -1.43 14.79
N SER A 60 -12.76 -1.53 13.50
CA SER A 60 -12.77 -2.83 12.84
C SER A 60 -11.39 -3.46 12.99
N PRO A 61 -11.26 -4.78 13.10
CA PRO A 61 -9.96 -5.45 13.01
C PRO A 61 -9.10 -4.98 11.83
N LYS A 62 -9.70 -4.62 10.70
CA LYS A 62 -8.99 -3.95 9.59
C LYS A 62 -8.34 -2.62 10.02
N ASP A 63 -9.05 -1.76 10.77
CA ASP A 63 -8.49 -0.51 11.30
C ASP A 63 -7.35 -0.76 12.30
N ARG A 64 -7.38 -1.91 13.02
CA ARG A 64 -6.32 -2.30 13.94
C ARG A 64 -5.02 -2.69 13.22
N PHE A 65 -5.09 -3.15 11.97
CA PHE A 65 -3.89 -3.43 11.16
C PHE A 65 -3.19 -2.15 10.71
N VAL A 66 -3.95 -1.09 10.41
CA VAL A 66 -3.42 0.14 9.82
C VAL A 66 -2.32 0.73 10.68
N GLY A 67 -1.16 0.98 10.07
CA GLY A 67 0.03 1.53 10.70
C GLY A 67 1.32 0.82 10.26
N THR A 68 2.42 1.22 10.90
CA THR A 68 3.75 0.62 10.70
C THR A 68 4.06 -0.32 11.85
N TRP A 69 4.56 -1.51 11.54
CA TRP A 69 4.93 -2.51 12.51
C TRP A 69 6.35 -2.98 12.26
N LYS A 70 7.18 -3.02 13.30
CA LYS A 70 8.57 -3.48 13.26
C LYS A 70 8.65 -4.94 13.66
N LEU A 71 9.42 -5.74 12.94
CA LEU A 71 9.69 -7.12 13.31
C LEU A 71 10.50 -7.15 14.60
N VAL A 72 10.00 -7.87 15.61
CA VAL A 72 10.69 -8.03 16.90
C VAL A 72 11.07 -9.47 17.19
N ASP A 73 10.39 -10.44 16.56
CA ASP A 73 10.72 -11.85 16.75
C ASP A 73 10.26 -12.70 15.55
N THR A 74 10.99 -13.80 15.31
CA THR A 74 10.63 -14.86 14.38
C THR A 74 10.95 -16.20 14.99
N GLU A 75 9.92 -17.02 15.20
CA GLU A 75 10.09 -18.40 15.65
C GLU A 75 9.53 -19.37 14.60
N GLN A 76 10.05 -20.60 14.63
CA GLN A 76 9.44 -21.72 13.92
C GLN A 76 9.13 -22.82 14.92
N ARG A 77 7.95 -23.42 14.78
CA ARG A 77 7.50 -24.54 15.61
C ARG A 77 7.20 -25.75 14.73
N ASN A 78 7.54 -26.94 15.20
CA ASN A 78 7.26 -28.17 14.46
C ASN A 78 5.78 -28.59 14.59
N ALA A 79 5.44 -29.75 14.04
CA ALA A 79 4.08 -30.30 14.13
C ALA A 79 3.61 -30.54 15.58
N ARG A 80 4.54 -30.80 16.51
CA ARG A 80 4.29 -31.00 17.94
C ARG A 80 4.20 -29.69 18.74
N GLY A 81 4.44 -28.54 18.10
CA GLY A 81 4.45 -27.23 18.74
C GLY A 81 5.77 -26.85 19.41
N GLU A 82 6.77 -27.72 19.34
CA GLU A 82 8.12 -27.49 19.88
C GLU A 82 8.85 -26.48 19.01
N LEU A 83 9.67 -25.63 19.64
CA LEU A 83 10.52 -24.69 18.92
C LEU A 83 11.53 -25.47 18.08
N VAL A 84 11.60 -25.13 16.79
CA VAL A 84 12.63 -25.61 15.88
C VAL A 84 13.81 -24.65 16.02
N PRO A 85 14.98 -25.12 16.50
CA PRO A 85 16.17 -24.29 16.53
C PRO A 85 16.50 -23.79 15.13
N PRO A 86 17.15 -22.62 15.02
CA PRO A 86 17.63 -22.11 13.74
C PRO A 86 18.45 -23.19 13.03
N ALA A 87 18.10 -23.56 11.79
CA ALA A 87 18.91 -24.52 11.01
C ALA A 87 20.33 -23.98 10.73
N SER A 88 20.50 -22.66 10.85
CA SER A 88 21.77 -21.93 10.95
C SER A 88 21.50 -20.59 11.64
N ALA A 89 22.55 -19.86 12.03
CA ALA A 89 22.43 -18.45 12.48
C ALA A 89 21.77 -17.52 11.44
N ALA A 90 21.42 -17.99 10.24
CA ALA A 90 20.69 -17.23 9.22
C ALA A 90 19.19 -17.59 9.13
N SER A 91 18.75 -18.76 9.62
CA SER A 91 17.39 -19.29 9.36
C SER A 91 16.44 -19.29 10.57
N GLY A 92 16.91 -18.87 11.75
CA GLY A 92 16.07 -18.69 12.94
C GLY A 92 16.63 -17.67 13.95
N ASN A 93 17.53 -16.79 13.49
CA ASN A 93 18.22 -15.85 14.37
C ASN A 93 17.37 -14.58 14.60
N PRO A 94 17.31 -14.02 15.83
CA PRO A 94 16.84 -12.65 16.11
C PRO A 94 17.53 -11.55 15.29
N ASN A 95 18.60 -11.87 14.56
CA ASN A 95 19.37 -10.93 13.74
C ASN A 95 18.69 -10.58 12.39
N ARG A 96 17.38 -10.32 12.41
CA ARG A 96 16.65 -9.75 11.27
C ARG A 96 15.97 -8.47 11.68
N THR A 97 15.90 -7.54 10.75
CA THR A 97 15.14 -6.30 10.91
C THR A 97 14.17 -6.19 9.75
N GLY A 98 13.00 -5.63 10.01
CA GLY A 98 12.01 -5.46 8.97
C GLY A 98 10.80 -4.68 9.44
N TYR A 99 10.05 -4.24 8.46
CA TYR A 99 8.78 -3.56 8.66
C TYR A 99 7.69 -4.23 7.82
N ILE A 100 6.49 -4.23 8.37
CA ILE A 100 5.25 -4.41 7.63
C ILE A 100 4.40 -3.16 7.83
N ILE A 101 3.89 -2.62 6.73
CA ILE A 101 3.08 -1.41 6.71
C ILE A 101 1.73 -1.79 6.14
N TYR A 102 0.66 -1.41 6.83
CA TYR A 102 -0.71 -1.47 6.34
C TYR A 102 -1.27 -0.05 6.24
N ASP A 103 -1.70 0.33 5.06
CA ASP A 103 -2.22 1.65 4.77
C ASP A 103 -3.76 1.67 4.83
N PRO A 104 -4.41 2.76 5.30
CA PRO A 104 -5.87 2.84 5.35
C PRO A 104 -6.53 2.72 3.97
N THR A 105 -5.81 3.01 2.87
CA THR A 105 -6.29 2.82 1.50
C THR A 105 -6.33 1.35 1.05
N GLY A 106 -5.87 0.41 1.88
CA GLY A 106 -5.94 -1.03 1.62
C GLY A 106 -4.69 -1.64 1.00
N TYR A 107 -3.60 -0.88 0.95
CA TYR A 107 -2.28 -1.35 0.50
C TYR A 107 -1.41 -1.82 1.67
N MET A 108 -0.45 -2.67 1.34
CA MET A 108 0.54 -3.16 2.29
C MET A 108 1.88 -3.44 1.62
N ALA A 109 2.95 -3.38 2.42
CA ALA A 109 4.25 -3.90 2.02
C ALA A 109 4.99 -4.53 3.19
N VAL A 110 5.83 -5.49 2.86
CA VAL A 110 6.78 -6.13 3.76
C VAL A 110 8.19 -5.90 3.24
N SER A 111 9.12 -5.63 4.15
CA SER A 111 10.54 -5.70 3.90
C SER A 111 11.23 -6.25 5.14
N ILE A 112 11.93 -7.38 5.00
CA ILE A 112 12.68 -8.03 6.07
C ILE A 112 14.04 -8.41 5.52
N MET A 113 15.09 -8.13 6.28
CA MET A 113 16.47 -8.43 5.90
C MET A 113 17.31 -8.88 7.08
N PRO A 114 18.42 -9.59 6.85
CA PRO A 114 19.42 -9.83 7.88
C PRO A 114 19.97 -8.50 8.41
N VAL A 115 20.30 -8.44 9.69
CA VAL A 115 21.07 -7.34 10.28
C VAL A 115 22.56 -7.59 10.01
N GLY A 116 23.34 -6.52 9.83
CA GLY A 116 24.79 -6.62 9.59
C GLY A 116 25.17 -7.10 8.19
N ARG A 117 24.35 -6.77 7.18
CA ARG A 117 24.63 -7.12 5.76
C ARG A 117 25.97 -6.55 5.33
N THR A 118 26.79 -7.38 4.68
CA THR A 118 28.08 -6.99 4.11
C THR A 118 27.89 -5.93 3.02
N LYS A 119 28.70 -4.88 3.07
CA LYS A 119 28.76 -3.88 2.00
C LYS A 119 29.49 -4.47 0.79
N TYR A 120 29.09 -4.06 -0.40
CA TYR A 120 29.84 -4.40 -1.61
C TYR A 120 31.23 -3.80 -1.55
N VAL A 121 32.21 -4.53 -2.07
CA VAL A 121 33.60 -4.05 -2.17
C VAL A 121 33.70 -2.91 -3.19
N GLY A 122 32.99 -3.04 -4.31
CA GLY A 122 32.98 -2.06 -5.39
C GLY A 122 31.72 -1.20 -5.44
N ALA A 123 31.67 -0.28 -6.39
CA ALA A 123 30.49 0.53 -6.69
C ALA A 123 29.31 -0.31 -7.21
N GLN A 124 29.60 -1.46 -7.84
CA GLN A 124 28.63 -2.47 -8.26
C GLN A 124 28.98 -3.80 -7.58
N PRO A 125 27.97 -4.61 -7.21
CA PRO A 125 28.21 -5.93 -6.63
C PRO A 125 28.78 -6.90 -7.66
N THR A 126 29.60 -7.84 -7.20
CA THR A 126 29.82 -9.09 -7.94
C THR A 126 28.57 -9.97 -7.92
N ASP A 127 28.52 -11.00 -8.77
CA ASP A 127 27.40 -11.95 -8.80
C ASP A 127 27.17 -12.62 -7.43
N ASP A 128 28.25 -13.00 -6.74
CA ASP A 128 28.18 -13.62 -5.42
C ASP A 128 27.70 -12.63 -4.35
N GLU A 129 28.16 -11.38 -4.40
CA GLU A 129 27.69 -10.32 -3.50
C GLU A 129 26.20 -10.03 -3.73
N ALA A 130 25.75 -9.96 -4.98
CA ALA A 130 24.35 -9.74 -5.33
C ALA A 130 23.48 -10.90 -4.84
N LYS A 131 23.90 -12.15 -5.11
CA LYS A 131 23.23 -13.35 -4.62
C LYS A 131 23.14 -13.36 -3.10
N ALA A 132 24.23 -13.07 -2.40
CA ALA A 132 24.25 -12.99 -0.94
C ALA A 132 23.33 -11.88 -0.41
N ALA A 133 23.28 -10.72 -1.09
CA ALA A 133 22.46 -9.59 -0.69
C ALA A 133 20.95 -9.86 -0.83
N ILE A 134 20.52 -10.60 -1.86
CA ILE A 134 19.11 -10.99 -2.03
C ILE A 134 18.74 -12.23 -1.19
N THR A 135 19.72 -13.10 -0.92
CA THR A 135 19.51 -14.30 -0.09
C THR A 135 19.20 -13.88 1.34
N GLY A 136 18.02 -14.28 1.83
CA GLY A 136 17.54 -13.90 3.17
C GLY A 136 16.80 -12.56 3.22
N TYR A 137 16.72 -11.83 2.10
CA TYR A 137 15.83 -10.68 1.96
C TYR A 137 14.43 -11.16 1.59
N ALA A 138 13.40 -10.61 2.23
CA ALA A 138 12.02 -10.84 1.89
C ALA A 138 11.34 -9.49 1.68
N ALA A 139 10.91 -9.21 0.44
CA ALA A 139 10.08 -8.06 0.14
C ALA A 139 8.99 -8.40 -0.84
N TYR A 140 7.81 -7.87 -0.55
CA TYR A 140 6.65 -7.92 -1.42
C TYR A 140 5.68 -6.82 -1.02
N PHE A 141 4.81 -6.43 -1.94
CA PHE A 141 3.79 -5.41 -1.73
C PHE A 141 2.53 -5.75 -2.51
N GLY A 142 1.43 -5.12 -2.13
CA GLY A 142 0.16 -5.24 -2.83
C GLY A 142 -1.00 -4.75 -1.97
N THR A 143 -2.15 -5.39 -2.07
CA THR A 143 -3.33 -5.08 -1.23
C THR A 143 -3.51 -6.12 -0.14
N PHE A 144 -4.44 -5.89 0.78
CA PHE A 144 -4.80 -6.88 1.79
C PHE A 144 -6.29 -6.92 2.09
N SER A 145 -6.75 -8.09 2.52
CA SER A 145 -8.10 -8.32 3.06
C SER A 145 -8.01 -9.00 4.42
N VAL A 146 -8.99 -8.75 5.28
CA VAL A 146 -9.08 -9.34 6.62
C VAL A 146 -10.38 -10.11 6.71
N ASN A 147 -10.29 -11.41 6.98
CA ASN A 147 -11.41 -12.26 7.36
C ASN A 147 -11.37 -12.43 8.89
N GLU A 148 -12.25 -11.72 9.58
CA GLU A 148 -12.28 -11.68 11.04
C GLU A 148 -12.82 -12.96 11.65
N ALA A 149 -13.80 -13.59 11.00
CA ALA A 149 -14.40 -14.83 11.48
C ALA A 149 -13.39 -15.98 11.50
N GLU A 150 -12.48 -16.01 10.51
CA GLU A 150 -11.43 -17.01 10.41
C GLU A 150 -10.12 -16.59 11.10
N GLY A 151 -10.00 -15.33 11.52
CA GLY A 151 -8.75 -14.78 12.06
C GLY A 151 -7.61 -14.76 11.04
N ILE A 152 -7.92 -14.52 9.76
CA ILE A 152 -6.97 -14.54 8.64
C ILE A 152 -6.84 -13.16 8.01
N VAL A 153 -5.61 -12.71 7.80
CA VAL A 153 -5.28 -11.64 6.86
C VAL A 153 -4.69 -12.26 5.61
N THR A 154 -5.14 -11.84 4.43
CA THR A 154 -4.57 -12.27 3.14
C THR A 154 -3.87 -11.08 2.50
N HIS A 155 -2.58 -11.25 2.17
CA HIS A 155 -1.87 -10.29 1.35
C HIS A 155 -2.00 -10.71 -0.12
N HIS A 156 -2.48 -9.81 -0.96
CA HIS A 156 -2.65 -9.99 -2.40
C HIS A 156 -1.48 -9.32 -3.12
N LEU A 157 -0.50 -10.11 -3.51
CA LEU A 157 0.78 -9.62 -4.03
C LEU A 157 0.60 -9.01 -5.42
N GLN A 158 1.11 -7.79 -5.56
CA GLN A 158 1.29 -7.10 -6.85
C GLN A 158 2.76 -7.12 -7.30
N GLY A 159 3.69 -7.27 -6.36
CA GLY A 159 5.10 -7.46 -6.63
C GLY A 159 5.80 -8.20 -5.49
N SER A 160 6.83 -8.97 -5.82
CA SER A 160 7.62 -9.76 -4.87
C SER A 160 9.05 -9.91 -5.37
N LEU A 161 10.01 -9.85 -4.45
CA LEU A 161 11.40 -10.18 -4.73
C LEU A 161 11.56 -11.65 -5.14
N ASN A 162 10.75 -12.54 -4.56
CA ASN A 162 10.70 -13.94 -4.96
C ASN A 162 9.56 -14.13 -6.00
N PRO A 163 9.88 -14.35 -7.29
CA PRO A 163 8.88 -14.48 -8.34
C PRO A 163 8.04 -15.76 -8.23
N GLY A 164 8.49 -16.75 -7.45
CA GLY A 164 7.76 -18.00 -7.23
C GLY A 164 6.74 -17.95 -6.09
N MET A 165 6.56 -16.81 -5.42
CA MET A 165 5.55 -16.68 -4.37
C MET A 165 4.13 -16.72 -4.95
N ALA A 166 3.24 -17.47 -4.29
CA ALA A 166 1.83 -17.46 -4.66
C ALA A 166 1.23 -16.05 -4.52
N PRO A 167 0.31 -15.63 -5.42
CA PRO A 167 -0.29 -14.29 -5.38
C PRO A 167 -0.98 -13.98 -4.05
N ASP A 168 -1.65 -14.97 -3.45
CA ASP A 168 -2.33 -14.81 -2.17
C ASP A 168 -1.54 -15.44 -1.03
N GLN A 169 -1.20 -14.61 -0.04
CA GLN A 169 -0.45 -15.00 1.14
C GLN A 169 -1.33 -14.89 2.38
N LYS A 170 -1.98 -16.00 2.74
CA LYS A 170 -2.79 -16.09 3.97
C LYS A 170 -1.90 -16.08 5.21
N ARG A 171 -2.32 -15.39 6.28
CA ARG A 171 -1.66 -15.39 7.59
C ARG A 171 -2.73 -15.40 8.67
N PHE A 172 -2.64 -16.33 9.62
CA PHE A 172 -3.41 -16.23 10.85
C PHE A 172 -2.84 -15.10 11.70
N PHE A 173 -3.71 -14.26 12.25
CA PHE A 173 -3.29 -13.12 13.05
C PHE A 173 -3.76 -13.19 14.50
N GLU A 174 -2.99 -12.56 15.37
CA GLU A 174 -3.31 -12.38 16.78
C GLU A 174 -2.78 -11.01 17.21
N PHE A 175 -3.62 -10.22 17.88
CA PHE A 175 -3.22 -8.94 18.45
C PHE A 175 -3.12 -9.04 19.97
N SER A 176 -2.03 -8.54 20.55
CA SER A 176 -1.83 -8.48 22.00
C SER A 176 -1.12 -7.19 22.38
N GLY A 177 -1.84 -6.25 22.99
CA GLY A 177 -1.32 -4.91 23.29
C GLY A 177 -0.80 -4.20 22.04
N LYS A 178 0.49 -3.85 22.04
CA LYS A 178 1.19 -3.24 20.89
C LYS A 178 1.76 -4.27 19.90
N ARG A 179 1.46 -5.56 20.06
CA ARG A 179 2.01 -6.63 19.22
C ARG A 179 0.98 -7.19 18.27
N LEU A 180 1.44 -7.51 17.07
CA LEU A 180 0.75 -8.28 16.04
C LEU A 180 1.58 -9.54 15.77
N SER A 181 1.00 -10.71 15.95
CA SER A 181 1.62 -11.97 15.50
C SER A 181 0.97 -12.43 14.20
N LEU A 182 1.79 -12.79 13.21
CA LEU A 182 1.36 -13.34 11.93
C LEU A 182 1.96 -14.74 11.75
N LYS A 183 1.10 -15.70 11.42
CA LYS A 183 1.48 -17.10 11.20
C LYS A 183 1.07 -17.53 9.79
N PRO A 184 2.02 -17.79 8.87
CA PRO A 184 1.71 -18.49 7.63
C PRO A 184 1.04 -19.86 7.90
N PRO A 185 0.34 -20.43 6.91
CA PRO A 185 -0.07 -21.83 6.94
C PRO A 185 1.12 -22.73 7.25
N ARG A 186 0.83 -23.89 7.85
CA ARG A 186 1.87 -24.90 8.08
C ARG A 186 2.47 -25.31 6.73
N ALA A 187 3.79 -25.44 6.71
CA ALA A 187 4.49 -26.04 5.58
C ALA A 187 4.16 -27.55 5.50
N SER A 188 4.49 -28.16 4.36
CA SER A 188 4.24 -29.59 4.12
C SER A 188 4.95 -30.51 5.13
N ASN A 189 6.07 -30.07 5.69
CA ASN A 189 6.79 -30.78 6.76
C ASN A 189 6.15 -30.59 8.16
N GLY A 190 5.00 -29.93 8.24
CA GLY A 190 4.29 -29.65 9.49
C GLY A 190 4.81 -28.46 10.29
N ASN A 191 5.95 -27.88 9.92
CA ASN A 191 6.50 -26.71 10.59
C ASN A 191 5.65 -25.47 10.31
N GLN A 192 5.59 -24.56 11.28
CA GLN A 192 4.90 -23.29 11.18
C GLN A 192 5.76 -22.17 11.72
N SER A 193 5.91 -21.10 10.94
CA SER A 193 6.56 -19.89 11.42
C SER A 193 5.55 -18.99 12.15
N ARG A 194 6.01 -18.25 13.16
CA ARG A 194 5.32 -17.11 13.76
C ARG A 194 6.25 -15.90 13.68
N LEU A 195 5.75 -14.82 13.09
CA LEU A 195 6.42 -13.53 13.07
C LEU A 195 5.69 -12.63 14.06
N THR A 196 6.42 -12.04 15.00
CA THR A 196 5.86 -11.08 15.96
C THR A 196 6.37 -9.70 15.62
N TRP A 197 5.43 -8.77 15.52
CA TRP A 197 5.63 -7.39 15.14
C TRP A 197 5.20 -6.48 16.28
N GLU A 198 5.90 -5.38 16.46
CA GLU A 198 5.54 -4.34 17.42
C GLU A 198 5.12 -3.07 16.69
N ARG A 199 4.02 -2.46 17.13
CA ARG A 199 3.47 -1.23 16.57
C ARG A 199 4.46 -0.09 16.79
N ILE A 200 4.87 0.55 15.69
CA ILE A 200 5.59 1.81 15.75
C ILE A 200 4.60 2.95 16.02
N PRO A 201 4.90 3.87 16.95
CA PRO A 201 4.08 5.05 17.18
C PRO A 201 3.98 5.91 15.93
N ASP A 202 2.79 6.43 15.66
CA ASP A 202 2.60 7.41 14.60
C ASP A 202 3.34 8.71 14.98
N LEU A 203 3.70 9.52 13.98
CA LEU A 203 4.37 10.80 14.21
C LEU A 203 3.48 11.71 15.08
N PRO A 204 3.95 12.19 16.25
CA PRO A 204 3.16 13.10 17.07
C PRO A 204 3.05 14.47 16.39
N ASN A 205 1.86 15.07 16.43
CA ASN A 205 1.59 16.42 15.94
C ASN A 205 2.12 16.70 14.52
N PRO A 206 1.71 15.92 13.49
CA PRO A 206 2.21 16.13 12.14
C PRO A 206 1.79 17.52 11.62
N THR A 207 2.71 18.19 10.91
CA THR A 207 2.40 19.42 10.17
C THR A 207 1.47 19.12 9.01
N ALA A 208 0.90 20.15 8.37
CA ALA A 208 0.14 19.96 7.13
C ALA A 208 0.98 19.27 6.04
N GLU A 209 2.28 19.61 5.98
CA GLU A 209 3.20 19.04 5.01
C GLU A 209 3.48 17.55 5.28
N HIS A 210 3.73 17.15 6.54
CA HIS A 210 3.89 15.73 6.89
C HIS A 210 2.72 14.87 6.38
N ARG A 211 1.48 15.37 6.53
CA ARG A 211 0.28 14.65 6.10
C ARG A 211 0.22 14.43 4.58
N ARG A 212 0.89 15.24 3.76
CA ARG A 212 0.96 15.06 2.31
C ARG A 212 1.82 13.87 1.89
N PHE A 213 2.76 13.47 2.75
CA PHE A 213 3.66 12.34 2.51
C PHE A 213 3.21 11.05 3.18
N PHE A 214 2.11 11.07 3.94
CA PHE A 214 1.56 9.86 4.53
C PHE A 214 0.68 9.14 3.51
N GLY A 215 1.07 7.92 3.16
CA GLY A 215 0.28 7.08 2.27
C GLY A 215 1.12 6.06 1.52
N PHE A 216 0.44 5.34 0.64
CA PHE A 216 1.04 4.50 -0.38
C PHE A 216 1.06 5.21 -1.73
N PHE A 217 2.25 5.41 -2.30
CA PHE A 217 2.41 6.09 -3.58
C PHE A 217 2.86 5.09 -4.65
N LYS A 218 2.23 5.17 -5.81
CA LYS A 218 2.68 4.46 -7.01
C LYS A 218 3.72 5.32 -7.73
N LEU A 219 4.86 4.74 -8.10
CA LEU A 219 5.80 5.39 -9.00
C LEU A 219 5.15 5.57 -10.37
N VAL A 220 5.06 6.82 -10.84
CA VAL A 220 4.49 7.16 -12.16
C VAL A 220 5.59 7.39 -13.18
N SER A 221 6.60 8.18 -12.83
CA SER A 221 7.78 8.43 -13.65
C SER A 221 9.01 8.57 -12.76
N ASN A 222 10.17 8.29 -13.33
CA ASN A 222 11.46 8.64 -12.75
C ASN A 222 12.23 9.41 -13.82
N GLU A 223 12.54 10.68 -13.56
CA GLU A 223 13.25 11.55 -14.48
C GLU A 223 14.64 11.86 -13.93
N ARG A 224 15.66 11.73 -14.78
CA ARG A 224 17.01 12.19 -14.47
C ARG A 224 17.31 13.42 -15.33
N ARG A 225 17.91 14.44 -14.73
CA ARG A 225 18.34 15.65 -15.45
C ARG A 225 19.83 15.90 -15.20
N ASN A 226 20.53 16.39 -16.21
CA ASN A 226 21.93 16.82 -16.07
C ASN A 226 21.99 18.23 -15.42
N GLU A 227 23.20 18.75 -15.21
CA GLU A 227 23.43 20.09 -14.64
C GLU A 227 22.81 21.22 -15.47
N LYS A 228 22.53 20.97 -16.75
CA LYS A 228 21.85 21.91 -17.66
C LYS A 228 20.32 21.78 -17.63
N GLY A 229 19.77 20.87 -16.82
CA GLY A 229 18.33 20.60 -16.71
C GLY A 229 17.76 19.73 -17.83
N GLU A 230 18.60 19.24 -18.74
CA GLU A 230 18.20 18.39 -19.86
C GLU A 230 17.90 16.97 -19.36
N LEU A 231 16.86 16.33 -19.90
CA LEU A 231 16.53 14.95 -19.57
C LEU A 231 17.67 14.02 -20.01
N VAL A 232 18.14 13.21 -19.08
CA VAL A 232 19.11 12.15 -19.31
C VAL A 232 18.32 10.85 -19.42
N LEU A 233 18.35 10.24 -20.59
CA LEU A 233 17.81 8.90 -20.79
C LEU A 233 18.61 7.92 -19.92
N THR A 234 17.90 7.16 -19.10
CA THR A 234 18.42 6.01 -18.35
C THR A 234 18.52 4.78 -19.24
#